data_AF-X1S0R7-F1
#
_entry.id   AF-X1S0R7-F1
#
_cell.length_a   1.000
_cell.length_b   1.000
_cell.length_c   1.000
_cell.angle_alpha   90.00
_cell.angle_beta   90.00
_cell.angle_gamma   90.00
#
_symmetry.space_group_name_H-M   'P 1'
#
loop_
_entity.id
_entity.type
_entity.pdbx_description
1 polymer ?
#
loop_
_entity_poly.entity_id
_entity_poly.type
_entity_poly.pdbx_seq_one_letter_code
_entity_poly.pdbx_strand_id
1 'polypeptide(L)'
;MCPIKEVSDIRRMPRLGKVRLGIKVEPVGKNPYPRATDYFVVPDEIKDHVGNMPKKLNIMFPTEKAGEFAQQWLRCYSFTQGLICKGDGSTAIRKIDVETGDIARHTTQEWVFKDWGCDPDTCEQYLEKQCRRVMNLLFLLPDVPGIGVWQLDTTSFYSIVNINSYADLIRRICGR
;
A
#
# COMPACT_ATOMS: atom_id res chain seq x y z
N MET A 1 -9.78 -29.46 -8.07
CA MET A 1 -9.72 -29.13 -6.62
C MET A 1 -8.30 -29.30 -6.16
N CYS A 2 -7.61 -28.21 -5.79
CA CYS A 2 -6.28 -28.31 -5.20
C CYS A 2 -6.46 -28.69 -3.70
N PRO A 3 -5.80 -29.74 -3.19
CA PRO A 3 -6.32 -30.54 -2.07
C PRO A 3 -5.91 -30.07 -0.67
N ILE A 4 -5.05 -29.06 -0.55
CA ILE A 4 -4.52 -28.60 0.75
C ILE A 4 -5.33 -27.40 1.24
N LYS A 5 -6.13 -27.59 2.29
CA LYS A 5 -6.88 -26.54 2.97
C LYS A 5 -5.95 -25.36 3.31
N GLU A 6 -6.43 -24.13 3.11
CA GLU A 6 -5.73 -22.87 3.42
C GLU A 6 -4.43 -22.58 2.64
N VAL A 7 -3.88 -23.55 1.91
CA VAL A 7 -2.70 -23.35 1.03
C VAL A 7 -3.13 -23.24 -0.43
N SER A 8 -4.08 -24.09 -0.83
CA SER A 8 -4.49 -24.25 -2.22
C SER A 8 -5.22 -23.06 -2.81
N ASP A 9 -5.75 -22.17 -1.96
CA ASP A 9 -6.43 -20.93 -2.36
C ASP A 9 -5.49 -19.73 -2.37
N ILE A 10 -4.27 -19.86 -1.83
CA ILE A 10 -3.30 -18.78 -1.81
C ILE A 10 -2.78 -18.57 -3.24
N ARG A 11 -2.98 -17.35 -3.74
CA ARG A 11 -2.37 -16.87 -4.98
C ARG A 11 -1.42 -15.74 -4.63
N ARG A 12 -0.15 -15.88 -5.01
CA ARG A 12 0.85 -14.82 -4.85
C ARG A 12 1.05 -14.14 -6.19
N MET A 13 0.92 -12.81 -6.20
CA MET A 13 1.26 -11.98 -7.34
C MET A 13 2.69 -11.46 -7.15
N PRO A 14 3.68 -11.94 -7.91
CA PRO A 14 5.05 -11.47 -7.75
C PRO A 14 5.12 -9.99 -8.11
N ARG A 15 5.62 -9.17 -7.18
CA ARG A 15 5.75 -7.73 -7.39
C ARG A 15 7.06 -7.43 -8.13
N LEU A 16 6.96 -6.87 -9.33
CA LEU A 16 8.12 -6.48 -10.15
C LEU A 16 8.75 -5.19 -9.62
N GLY A 17 7.92 -4.19 -9.36
CA GLY A 17 8.42 -2.89 -8.93
C GLY A 17 7.34 -1.98 -8.37
N LYS A 18 7.72 -0.73 -8.13
CA LYS A 18 6.85 0.30 -7.56
C LYS A 18 6.84 1.56 -8.42
N VAL A 19 5.64 1.98 -8.83
CA VAL A 19 5.38 3.27 -9.46
C VAL A 19 5.06 4.29 -8.37
N ARG A 20 5.67 5.48 -8.44
CA ARG A 20 5.51 6.54 -7.42
C ARG A 20 4.82 7.77 -8.00
N LEU A 21 4.13 8.52 -7.14
CA LEU A 21 3.43 9.77 -7.47
C LEU A 21 4.28 11.02 -7.20
N GLY A 22 5.55 10.83 -6.84
CA GLY A 22 6.43 11.91 -6.45
C GLY A 22 7.86 11.46 -6.24
N ILE A 23 8.73 12.46 -6.09
CA ILE A 23 10.17 12.31 -5.90
C ILE A 23 10.58 12.80 -4.52
N LYS A 24 11.64 12.20 -3.98
CA LYS A 24 12.30 12.70 -2.77
C LYS A 24 13.23 13.84 -3.19
N VAL A 25 13.03 15.02 -2.63
CA VAL A 25 13.90 16.18 -2.87
C VAL A 25 14.85 16.29 -1.69
N GLU A 26 16.14 16.37 -1.97
CA GLU A 26 17.22 16.47 -0.97
C GLU A 26 17.94 17.81 -1.12
N PRO A 27 17.37 18.91 -0.60
CA PRO A 27 18.01 20.22 -0.61
C PRO A 27 19.26 20.25 0.28
N VAL A 28 20.30 20.98 -0.15
CA VAL A 28 21.52 21.19 0.65
C VAL A 28 21.17 21.87 1.97
N GLY A 29 21.55 21.24 3.09
CA GLY A 29 21.37 21.78 4.44
C GLY A 29 19.96 21.69 5.02
N LYS A 30 19.02 20.99 4.38
CA LYS A 30 17.65 20.78 4.88
C LYS A 30 17.25 19.31 4.83
N ASN A 31 16.33 18.92 5.71
CA ASN A 31 15.79 17.57 5.71
C ASN A 31 15.10 17.25 4.38
N PRO A 32 15.27 16.03 3.86
CA PRO A 32 14.66 15.64 2.61
C PRO A 32 13.14 15.56 2.75
N TYR A 33 12.42 15.96 1.72
CA TYR A 33 10.96 15.96 1.73
C TYR A 33 10.39 15.38 0.42
N PRO A 34 9.20 14.76 0.48
CA PRO A 34 8.53 14.29 -0.72
C PRO A 34 7.92 15.46 -1.50
N ARG A 35 8.10 15.48 -2.81
CA ARG A 35 7.45 16.42 -3.73
C ARG A 35 6.62 15.65 -4.74
N ALA A 36 5.33 15.96 -4.83
CA ALA A 36 4.44 15.38 -5.82
C ALA A 36 4.85 15.81 -7.24
N THR A 37 4.69 14.91 -8.20
CA THR A 37 4.91 15.16 -9.63
C THR A 37 3.59 15.13 -10.38
N ASP A 38 3.51 15.78 -11.55
CA ASP A 38 2.35 15.71 -12.45
C ASP A 38 2.42 14.52 -13.43
N TYR A 39 3.43 13.65 -13.24
CA TYR A 39 3.68 12.42 -13.98
C TYR A 39 4.00 11.28 -13.01
N PHE A 40 3.89 10.04 -13.48
CA PHE A 40 4.27 8.84 -12.75
C PHE A 40 5.79 8.66 -12.77
N VAL A 41 6.39 8.50 -11.59
CA VAL A 41 7.80 8.15 -11.45
C VAL A 41 7.91 6.64 -11.54
N VAL A 42 8.38 6.18 -12.69
CA VAL A 42 8.55 4.77 -13.05
C VAL A 42 10.02 4.34 -12.93
N PRO A 43 10.31 3.07 -12.61
CA PRO A 43 11.68 2.56 -12.64
C PRO A 43 12.30 2.62 -14.03
N ASP A 44 13.64 2.69 -14.08
CA ASP A 44 14.39 2.88 -15.32
C ASP A 44 14.12 1.75 -16.34
N GLU A 45 13.95 0.52 -15.85
CA GLU A 45 13.71 -0.68 -16.67
C GLU A 45 12.42 -0.65 -17.51
N ILE A 46 11.48 0.24 -17.21
CA ILE A 46 10.21 0.35 -17.97
C ILE A 46 10.08 1.67 -18.74
N LYS A 47 11.02 2.60 -18.59
CA LYS A 47 10.96 3.93 -19.23
C LYS A 47 10.89 3.85 -20.75
N ASP A 48 11.56 2.89 -21.36
CA ASP A 48 11.54 2.71 -22.81
C ASP A 48 10.15 2.28 -23.33
N HIS A 49 9.33 1.68 -22.48
CA HIS A 49 7.99 1.21 -22.83
C HIS A 49 6.89 2.24 -22.53
N VAL A 50 6.98 2.92 -21.39
CA VAL A 50 5.93 3.86 -20.93
C VAL A 50 6.31 5.33 -21.07
N GLY A 51 7.57 5.62 -21.44
CA GLY A 51 8.14 6.96 -21.49
C GLY A 51 8.81 7.41 -20.18
N ASN A 52 9.56 8.51 -20.26
CA ASN A 52 10.33 9.05 -19.13
C ASN A 52 9.48 9.75 -18.06
N MET A 53 8.39 10.41 -18.48
CA MET A 53 7.49 11.18 -17.61
C MET A 53 6.01 10.91 -17.98
N PRO A 54 5.55 9.65 -17.91
CA PRO A 54 4.19 9.31 -18.32
C PRO A 54 3.16 9.99 -17.42
N LYS A 55 2.18 10.66 -18.02
CA LYS A 55 1.01 11.21 -17.30
C LYS A 55 -0.17 10.23 -17.25
N LYS A 56 -0.10 9.16 -18.02
CA LYS A 56 -1.10 8.10 -18.12
C LYS A 56 -0.37 6.77 -18.26
N LEU A 57 -0.92 5.72 -17.67
CA LEU A 57 -0.43 4.35 -17.80
C LEU A 57 -1.59 3.47 -18.25
N ASN A 58 -1.37 2.65 -19.27
CA ASN A 58 -2.30 1.58 -19.62
C ASN A 58 -2.10 0.46 -18.61
N ILE A 59 -3.15 0.18 -17.84
CA ILE A 59 -3.09 -0.83 -16.78
C ILE A 59 -4.15 -1.90 -17.00
N MET A 60 -3.89 -3.07 -16.44
CA MET A 60 -4.87 -4.15 -16.34
C MET A 60 -4.88 -4.68 -14.90
N PHE A 61 -6.05 -4.97 -14.35
CA PHE A 61 -6.13 -5.59 -13.03
C PHE A 61 -5.83 -7.09 -13.11
N PRO A 62 -5.03 -7.63 -12.17
CA PRO A 62 -4.60 -9.03 -12.22
C PRO A 62 -5.71 -10.02 -11.81
N THR A 63 -6.80 -9.52 -11.20
CA THR A 63 -7.88 -10.32 -10.63
C THR A 63 -9.15 -9.46 -10.58
N GLU A 64 -10.32 -10.10 -10.66
CA GLU A 64 -11.64 -9.42 -10.58
C GLU A 64 -12.02 -9.02 -9.14
N LYS A 65 -11.23 -9.45 -8.14
CA LYS A 65 -11.48 -9.15 -6.73
C LYS A 65 -10.72 -7.89 -6.33
N ALA A 66 -11.45 -6.78 -6.18
CA ALA A 66 -10.90 -5.50 -5.73
C ALA A 66 -10.09 -5.60 -4.43
N GLY A 67 -10.48 -6.46 -3.49
CA GLY A 67 -9.72 -6.67 -2.25
C GLY A 67 -8.32 -7.25 -2.46
N GLU A 68 -8.05 -7.93 -3.57
CA GLU A 68 -6.75 -8.52 -3.88
C GLU A 68 -5.80 -7.50 -4.53
N PHE A 69 -6.32 -6.67 -5.45
CA PHE A 69 -5.54 -5.69 -6.20
C PHE A 69 -5.57 -4.27 -5.64
N ALA A 70 -6.55 -3.89 -4.81
CA ALA A 70 -6.69 -2.56 -4.22
C ALA A 70 -6.80 -2.66 -2.69
N GLN A 71 -5.80 -3.30 -2.09
CA GLN A 71 -5.75 -3.58 -0.65
C GLN A 71 -5.73 -2.29 0.16
N GLN A 72 -6.67 -2.15 1.10
CA GLN A 72 -6.85 -0.95 1.92
C GLN A 72 -6.65 -1.31 3.39
N TRP A 73 -5.76 -0.58 4.06
CA TRP A 73 -5.46 -0.77 5.48
C TRP A 73 -5.12 0.56 6.14
N LEU A 74 -5.44 0.69 7.42
CA LEU A 74 -4.80 1.65 8.31
C LEU A 74 -3.41 1.11 8.66
N ARG A 75 -2.38 1.93 8.47
CA ARG A 75 -1.00 1.56 8.76
C ARG A 75 -0.28 2.64 9.53
N CYS A 76 0.41 2.22 10.58
CA CYS A 76 1.31 3.07 11.34
C CYS A 76 2.73 2.54 11.20
N TYR A 77 3.65 3.45 10.89
CA TYR A 77 5.06 3.15 10.68
C TYR A 77 5.91 3.93 11.69
N SER A 78 6.85 3.24 12.31
CA SER A 78 7.95 3.84 13.07
C SER A 78 9.18 3.98 12.18
N PHE A 79 9.97 5.03 12.42
CA PHE A 79 11.20 5.28 11.68
C PHE A 79 12.23 4.15 11.87
N THR A 80 12.36 3.61 13.09
CA THR A 80 13.38 2.60 13.42
C THR A 80 12.89 1.17 13.20
N GLN A 81 11.60 0.93 13.35
CA GLN A 81 11.04 -0.42 13.40
C GLN A 81 10.16 -0.80 12.20
N GLY A 82 9.93 0.13 11.27
CA GLY A 82 9.05 -0.11 10.13
C GLY A 82 7.58 -0.19 10.56
N LEU A 83 6.84 -1.17 10.05
CA LEU A 83 5.40 -1.30 10.33
C LEU A 83 5.17 -1.71 11.79
N ILE A 84 4.50 -0.86 12.57
CA ILE A 84 4.19 -1.10 13.99
C ILE A 84 2.72 -1.41 14.25
N CYS A 85 1.83 -1.03 13.34
CA CYS A 85 0.41 -1.35 13.44
C CYS A 85 -0.23 -1.45 12.06
N LYS A 86 -1.07 -2.45 11.86
CA LYS A 86 -1.89 -2.63 10.65
C LYS A 86 -3.31 -3.02 11.07
N GLY A 87 -4.31 -2.23 10.68
CA GLY A 87 -5.71 -2.48 11.03
C GLY A 87 -6.70 -2.05 9.95
N ASP A 88 -7.96 -2.41 10.14
CA ASP A 88 -9.06 -2.15 9.22
C ASP A 88 -10.06 -1.09 9.73
N GLY A 89 -9.84 -0.56 10.94
CA GLY A 89 -10.79 0.33 11.62
C GLY A 89 -11.77 -0.40 12.54
N SER A 90 -11.54 -1.68 12.82
CA SER A 90 -12.18 -2.43 13.90
C SER A 90 -11.18 -3.30 14.66
N THR A 91 -10.33 -4.01 13.93
CA THR A 91 -9.25 -4.84 14.47
C THR A 91 -7.90 -4.42 13.89
N ALA A 92 -6.83 -4.67 14.65
CA ALA A 92 -5.47 -4.45 14.21
C ALA A 92 -4.53 -5.53 14.74
N ILE A 93 -3.47 -5.77 13.99
CA ILE A 93 -2.28 -6.45 14.48
C ILE A 93 -1.27 -5.37 14.84
N ARG A 94 -0.85 -5.36 16.10
CA ARG A 94 -0.02 -4.29 16.67
C ARG A 94 1.24 -4.85 17.30
N LYS A 95 2.33 -4.11 17.12
CA LYS A 95 3.63 -4.39 17.71
C LYS A 95 3.65 -3.87 19.15
N ILE A 96 3.72 -4.80 20.09
CA ILE A 96 3.64 -4.55 21.52
C ILE A 96 4.97 -4.93 22.16
N ASP A 97 5.46 -4.06 23.04
CA ASP A 97 6.61 -4.28 23.90
C ASP A 97 6.27 -5.34 24.96
N VAL A 98 7.12 -6.36 25.09
CA VAL A 98 6.85 -7.50 25.99
C VAL A 98 6.92 -7.10 27.46
N GLU A 99 7.77 -6.14 27.81
CA GLU A 99 8.01 -5.72 29.19
C GLU A 99 6.90 -4.79 29.68
N THR A 100 6.55 -3.79 28.87
CA THR A 100 5.56 -2.76 29.26
C THR A 100 4.13 -3.13 28.90
N GLY A 101 3.93 -4.03 27.94
CA GLY A 101 2.62 -4.32 27.38
C GLY A 101 2.05 -3.20 26.48
N ASP A 102 2.83 -2.13 26.26
CA ASP A 102 2.46 -0.97 25.47
C ASP A 102 3.01 -1.04 24.04
N ILE A 103 2.71 -0.02 23.24
CA ILE A 103 3.15 0.10 21.86
C ILE A 103 4.68 0.10 21.79
N ALA A 104 5.25 -0.77 20.96
CA ALA A 104 6.69 -0.84 20.77
C ALA A 104 7.26 0.51 20.29
N ARG A 105 8.26 1.01 21.02
CA ARG A 105 8.96 2.27 20.73
C ARG A 105 10.35 1.97 20.16
N HIS A 106 11.09 3.03 19.83
CA HIS A 106 12.47 2.90 19.36
C HIS A 106 13.42 2.27 20.39
N THR A 107 13.07 2.31 21.67
CA THR A 107 13.82 1.72 22.79
C THR A 107 13.45 0.27 23.08
N THR A 108 12.37 -0.24 22.49
CA THR A 108 11.88 -1.60 22.75
C THR A 108 12.88 -2.64 22.25
N GLN A 109 13.40 -3.45 23.15
CA GLN A 109 14.33 -4.54 22.83
C GLN A 109 13.59 -5.78 22.33
N GLU A 110 12.55 -6.20 23.07
CA GLU A 110 11.74 -7.36 22.74
C GLU A 110 10.29 -6.97 22.49
N TRP A 111 9.72 -7.50 21.40
CA TRP A 111 8.37 -7.16 20.97
C TRP A 111 7.69 -8.36 20.33
N VAL A 112 6.36 -8.33 20.36
CA VAL A 112 5.50 -9.33 19.72
C VAL A 112 4.36 -8.65 18.96
N PHE A 113 3.87 -9.30 17.91
CA PHE A 113 2.62 -8.90 17.28
C PHE A 113 1.45 -9.51 18.06
N LYS A 114 0.50 -8.67 18.47
CA LYS A 114 -0.74 -9.08 19.14
C LYS A 114 -1.94 -8.44 18.47
N ASP A 115 -3.08 -9.10 18.61
CA ASP A 115 -4.38 -8.54 18.23
C ASP A 115 -4.72 -7.35 19.12
N TRP A 116 -5.34 -6.34 18.53
CA TRP A 116 -5.62 -5.06 19.15
C TRP A 116 -6.92 -4.46 18.60
N GLY A 117 -7.66 -3.73 19.45
CA GLY A 117 -8.85 -2.99 19.02
C GLY A 117 -8.46 -1.76 18.20
N CYS A 118 -9.00 -1.64 16.98
CA CYS A 118 -8.70 -0.53 16.08
C CYS A 118 -9.91 0.39 15.98
N ASP A 119 -9.89 1.51 16.68
CA ASP A 119 -10.88 2.57 16.55
C ASP A 119 -10.17 3.89 16.18
N PRO A 120 -10.27 4.36 14.93
CA PRO A 120 -9.63 5.60 14.49
C PRO A 120 -10.05 6.85 15.26
N ASP A 121 -11.26 6.87 15.84
CA ASP A 121 -11.79 8.05 16.54
C ASP A 121 -11.16 8.22 17.93
N THR A 122 -10.70 7.12 18.54
CA THR A 122 -10.06 7.11 19.87
C THR A 122 -8.56 6.80 19.83
N CYS A 123 -8.02 6.35 18.69
CA CYS A 123 -6.62 5.98 18.55
C CYS A 123 -5.69 7.19 18.44
N GLU A 124 -4.86 7.40 19.47
CA GLU A 124 -3.84 8.47 19.54
C GLU A 124 -2.98 8.57 18.27
N GLN A 125 -2.43 7.45 17.78
CA GLN A 125 -1.53 7.49 16.61
C GLN A 125 -2.27 7.90 15.33
N TYR A 126 -3.57 7.66 15.26
CA TYR A 126 -4.40 8.10 14.15
C TYR A 126 -4.69 9.60 14.24
N LEU A 127 -5.09 10.08 15.42
CA LEU A 127 -5.35 11.49 15.70
C LEU A 127 -4.08 12.35 15.47
N GLU A 128 -2.91 11.82 15.84
CA GLU A 128 -1.60 12.45 15.60
C GLU A 128 -1.09 12.33 14.15
N LYS A 129 -1.86 11.72 13.24
CA LYS A 129 -1.51 11.52 11.81
C LYS A 129 -0.27 10.63 11.56
N GLN A 130 0.13 9.84 12.55
CA GLN A 130 1.18 8.82 12.42
C GLN A 130 0.64 7.54 11.77
N CYS A 131 -0.61 7.19 12.05
CA CYS A 131 -1.36 6.16 11.35
C CYS A 131 -2.12 6.77 10.16
N ARG A 132 -2.04 6.13 8.99
CA ARG A 132 -2.66 6.63 7.76
C ARG A 132 -3.46 5.54 7.05
N ARG A 133 -4.48 5.97 6.33
CA ARG A 133 -5.13 5.14 5.30
C ARG A 133 -4.11 4.87 4.20
N VAL A 134 -3.90 3.62 3.85
CA VAL A 134 -2.99 3.22 2.77
C VAL A 134 -3.74 2.27 1.85
N MET A 135 -3.82 2.62 0.57
CA MET A 135 -4.18 1.70 -0.49
C MET A 135 -2.92 1.26 -1.22
N ASN A 136 -2.74 -0.05 -1.36
CA ASN A 136 -1.78 -0.64 -2.28
C ASN A 136 -2.54 -1.10 -3.52
N LEU A 137 -2.37 -0.35 -4.61
CA LEU A 137 -2.91 -0.70 -5.92
C LEU A 137 -1.89 -1.56 -6.66
N LEU A 138 -2.28 -2.78 -6.99
CA LEU A 138 -1.53 -3.75 -7.78
C LEU A 138 -2.14 -3.82 -9.17
N PHE A 139 -1.32 -3.69 -10.20
CA PHE A 139 -1.77 -3.72 -11.58
C PHE A 139 -0.70 -4.30 -12.50
N LEU A 140 -1.12 -4.78 -13.65
CA LEU A 140 -0.27 -5.23 -14.74
C LEU A 140 -0.06 -4.07 -15.71
N LEU A 141 1.08 -4.04 -16.37
CA LEU A 141 1.39 -3.13 -17.47
C LEU A 141 1.48 -3.98 -18.75
N PRO A 142 0.42 -4.05 -19.59
CA PRO A 142 0.39 -4.93 -20.76
C PRO A 142 1.50 -4.67 -21.77
N ASP A 143 1.95 -3.42 -21.86
CA ASP A 143 2.95 -2.95 -22.82
C ASP A 143 4.39 -3.16 -22.33
N VAL A 144 4.58 -3.68 -21.11
CA VAL A 144 5.88 -3.87 -20.46
C VAL A 144 6.22 -5.36 -20.36
N PRO A 145 7.41 -5.80 -20.83
CA PRO A 145 7.86 -7.16 -20.66
C PRO A 145 7.99 -7.58 -19.19
N GLY A 146 7.49 -8.78 -18.86
CA GLY A 146 7.60 -9.35 -17.52
C GLY A 146 6.29 -9.99 -17.05
N ILE A 147 6.38 -10.93 -16.13
CA ILE A 147 5.22 -11.60 -15.53
C ILE A 147 5.17 -11.22 -14.05
N GLY A 148 4.34 -10.24 -13.72
CA GLY A 148 4.13 -9.81 -12.35
C GLY A 148 3.42 -8.46 -12.25
N VAL A 149 3.12 -8.07 -11.02
CA VAL A 149 2.37 -6.85 -10.72
C VAL A 149 3.29 -5.68 -10.37
N TRP A 150 2.87 -4.50 -10.80
CA TRP A 150 3.38 -3.22 -10.39
C TRP A 150 2.54 -2.67 -9.26
N GLN A 151 3.18 -2.01 -8.30
CA GLN A 151 2.50 -1.45 -7.14
C GLN A 151 2.52 0.08 -7.18
N LEU A 152 1.38 0.71 -6.88
CA LEU A 152 1.27 2.13 -6.57
C LEU A 152 0.58 2.31 -5.22
N ASP A 153 1.18 3.14 -4.37
CA ASP A 153 0.65 3.39 -3.03
C ASP A 153 0.06 4.79 -2.96
N THR A 154 -1.13 4.90 -2.36
CA THR A 154 -1.74 6.21 -2.06
C THR A 154 -2.27 6.24 -0.64
N THR A 155 -2.19 7.43 -0.03
CA THR A 155 -2.80 7.74 1.27
C THR A 155 -3.93 8.75 1.16
N SER A 156 -4.21 9.22 -0.07
CA SER A 156 -5.24 10.21 -0.34
C SER A 156 -6.62 9.58 -0.27
N PHE A 157 -7.47 10.13 0.59
CA PHE A 157 -8.89 9.74 0.68
C PHE A 157 -9.58 9.81 -0.69
N TYR A 158 -9.40 10.92 -1.42
CA TYR A 158 -10.03 11.10 -2.72
C TYR A 158 -9.53 10.08 -3.75
N SER A 159 -8.24 9.76 -3.77
CA SER A 159 -7.71 8.75 -4.68
C SER A 159 -8.29 7.37 -4.38
N ILE A 160 -8.38 7.01 -3.09
CA ILE A 160 -8.95 5.74 -2.63
C ILE A 160 -10.42 5.62 -3.05
N VAL A 161 -11.22 6.64 -2.77
CA VAL A 161 -12.65 6.67 -3.14
C VAL A 161 -12.82 6.59 -4.66
N ASN A 162 -12.03 7.35 -5.43
CA ASN A 162 -12.10 7.31 -6.88
C ASN A 162 -11.76 5.92 -7.42
N ILE A 163 -10.65 5.31 -6.98
CA ILE A 163 -10.25 3.96 -7.42
C ILE A 163 -11.36 2.95 -7.13
N ASN A 164 -11.92 2.95 -5.92
CA ASN A 164 -13.01 2.05 -5.55
C ASN A 164 -14.25 2.27 -6.43
N SER A 165 -14.63 3.53 -6.66
CA SER A 165 -15.82 3.88 -7.43
C SER A 165 -15.69 3.50 -8.90
N TYR A 166 -14.53 3.76 -9.51
CA TYR A 166 -14.28 3.42 -10.90
C TYR A 166 -14.09 1.91 -11.11
N ALA A 167 -13.46 1.20 -10.16
CA ALA A 167 -13.36 -0.25 -10.21
C ALA A 167 -14.76 -0.91 -10.18
N ASP A 168 -15.64 -0.44 -9.29
CA ASP A 168 -17.03 -0.93 -9.23
C ASP A 168 -17.83 -0.57 -10.49
N LEU A 169 -17.65 0.64 -11.03
CA LEU A 169 -18.28 1.05 -12.28
C LEU A 169 -17.85 0.18 -13.46
N ILE A 170 -16.54 -0.04 -13.64
CA ILE A 170 -16.00 -0.90 -14.70
C ILE A 170 -16.58 -2.30 -14.59
N ARG A 171 -16.62 -2.87 -13.38
CA ARG A 171 -17.19 -4.18 -13.12
C ARG A 171 -18.67 -4.28 -13.51
N ARG A 172 -19.47 -3.26 -13.17
CA ARG A 172 -20.89 -3.20 -13.54
C ARG A 172 -21.11 -3.08 -15.04
N ILE A 173 -20.27 -2.33 -15.74
CA ILE A 173 -20.37 -2.13 -17.19
C ILE A 173 -19.92 -3.39 -17.94
N CYS A 174 -18.81 -3.99 -17.54
CA CYS A 174 -18.21 -5.14 -18.21
C CYS A 174 -18.87 -6.47 -17.84
N GLY A 175 -19.69 -6.50 -16.78
CA GLY A 175 -20.37 -7.70 -16.30
C GLY A 175 -19.44 -8.72 -15.63
N ARG A 176 -18.19 -8.34 -15.36
CA ARG A 176 -17.17 -9.13 -14.68
C ARG A 176 -16.25 -8.20 -13.90
#